data_AF-A0A2D5VIF9-F1
#
_entry.id   AF-A0A2D5VIF9-F1
#
_cell.length_a   1.000
_cell.length_b   1.000
_cell.length_c   1.000
_cell.angle_alpha   90.00
_cell.angle_beta   90.00
_cell.angle_gamma   90.00
#
_symmetry.space_group_name_H-M   'P 1'
#
loop_
_entity.id
_entity.type
_entity.pdbx_description
1 polymer ?
#
loop_
_entity_poly.entity_id
_entity_poly.type
_entity_poly.pdbx_seq_one_letter_code
_entity_poly.pdbx_strand_id
1 'polypeptide(L)'
;MRFLMSIEEPTTEILAVIEGAVAWFRSVAMKGVWLESARRDNGRQERWLVPNPDASPLGAWFYELGTNRPLYLDRDSVFRYDFTEISYERRSGYSYHRTTDEHPRWGEKHDLPK
;
A
#
# COMPACT_ATOMS: atom_id res chain seq x y z
N MET A 1 2.82 -11.59 -5.65
CA MET A 1 3.48 -11.00 -6.84
C MET A 1 4.88 -11.52 -7.06
N ARG A 2 5.86 -11.31 -6.16
CA ARG A 2 7.25 -11.75 -6.34
C ARG A 2 7.41 -13.22 -6.79
N PHE A 3 6.60 -14.13 -6.24
CA PHE A 3 6.58 -15.53 -6.64
C PHE A 3 6.20 -15.74 -8.12
N LEU A 4 5.11 -15.11 -8.59
CA LEU A 4 4.68 -15.22 -9.98
C LEU A 4 5.71 -14.60 -10.93
N MET A 5 6.31 -13.47 -10.52
CA MET A 5 7.37 -12.78 -11.24
C MET A 5 8.70 -13.57 -11.28
N SER A 6 8.90 -14.58 -10.42
CA SER A 6 10.11 -15.41 -10.43
C SER A 6 10.03 -16.62 -11.34
N ILE A 7 8.87 -16.87 -11.96
CA ILE A 7 8.69 -17.96 -12.91
C ILE A 7 9.49 -17.61 -14.17
N GLU A 8 10.38 -18.50 -14.59
CA GLU A 8 11.32 -18.26 -15.70
C GLU A 8 10.62 -18.13 -17.05
N GLU A 9 9.66 -19.03 -17.30
CA GLU A 9 8.83 -19.05 -18.51
C GLU A 9 7.34 -18.91 -18.10
N PRO A 10 6.87 -17.68 -17.78
CA PRO A 10 5.49 -17.47 -17.38
C PRO A 10 4.54 -17.66 -18.58
N THR A 11 3.38 -18.29 -18.35
CA THR A 11 2.33 -18.37 -19.37
C THR A 11 1.69 -17.00 -19.60
N THR A 12 0.93 -16.86 -20.70
CA THR A 12 0.19 -15.63 -21.00
C THR A 12 -0.79 -15.24 -19.88
N GLU A 13 -1.40 -16.21 -19.21
CA GLU A 13 -2.29 -15.95 -18.06
C GLU A 13 -1.51 -15.41 -16.86
N ILE A 14 -0.31 -15.93 -16.60
CA ILE A 14 0.56 -15.44 -15.52
C ILE A 14 0.99 -14.00 -15.81
N LEU A 15 1.35 -13.69 -17.05
CA LEU A 15 1.67 -12.33 -17.48
C LEU A 15 0.48 -11.39 -17.27
N ALA A 16 -0.72 -11.78 -17.71
CA ALA A 16 -1.93 -10.99 -17.53
C ALA A 16 -2.26 -10.73 -16.05
N VAL A 17 -2.07 -11.73 -15.18
CA VAL A 17 -2.24 -11.56 -13.72
C VAL A 17 -1.21 -10.58 -13.16
N ILE A 18 0.04 -10.67 -13.61
CA ILE A 18 1.10 -9.77 -13.15
C ILE A 18 0.78 -8.32 -13.56
N GLU A 19 0.45 -8.09 -14.82
CA GLU A 19 0.10 -6.78 -15.35
C GLU A 19 -1.13 -6.20 -14.66
N GLY A 20 -2.19 -7.00 -14.50
CA GLY A 20 -3.42 -6.60 -13.82
C GLY A 20 -3.16 -6.19 -12.37
N ALA A 21 -2.33 -6.94 -11.64
CA ALA A 21 -1.97 -6.59 -10.27
C ALA A 21 -1.09 -5.34 -10.20
N VAL A 22 -0.12 -5.16 -11.10
CA VAL A 22 0.70 -3.92 -11.18
C VAL A 22 -0.18 -2.71 -11.48
N ALA A 23 -1.10 -2.83 -12.45
CA ALA A 23 -2.06 -1.79 -12.78
C ALA A 23 -2.95 -1.45 -11.58
N TRP A 24 -3.43 -2.47 -10.86
CA TRP A 24 -4.22 -2.27 -9.65
C TRP A 24 -3.41 -1.51 -8.58
N PHE A 25 -2.19 -1.94 -8.23
CA PHE A 25 -1.35 -1.24 -7.25
C PHE A 25 -1.11 0.23 -7.61
N ARG A 26 -0.90 0.54 -8.90
CA ARG A 26 -0.75 1.92 -9.39
C ARG A 26 -2.05 2.72 -9.26
N SER A 27 -3.19 2.09 -9.50
CA SER A 27 -4.50 2.73 -9.45
C SER A 27 -4.95 3.08 -8.03
N VAL A 28 -4.58 2.27 -7.04
CA VAL A 28 -4.99 2.45 -5.63
C VAL A 28 -3.97 3.20 -4.79
N ALA A 29 -2.83 3.58 -5.38
CA ALA A 29 -1.77 4.28 -4.68
C ALA A 29 -2.26 5.67 -4.21
N MET A 30 -2.09 5.93 -2.91
CA MET A 30 -2.36 7.21 -2.28
C MET A 30 -1.24 8.17 -2.65
N LYS A 31 -1.58 9.25 -3.34
CA LYS A 31 -0.65 10.30 -3.79
C LYS A 31 -0.85 11.57 -2.98
N GLY A 32 0.18 12.41 -2.92
CA GLY A 32 0.07 13.71 -2.24
C GLY A 32 -0.03 13.60 -0.71
N VAL A 33 0.31 12.44 -0.14
CA VAL A 33 0.26 12.17 1.30
C VAL A 33 1.52 11.45 1.74
N TRP A 34 1.98 11.79 2.93
CA TRP A 34 3.13 11.20 3.59
C TRP A 34 2.73 10.60 4.93
N LEU A 35 3.31 9.44 5.27
CA LEU A 35 3.15 8.84 6.58
C LEU A 35 4.21 9.41 7.53
N GLU A 36 3.81 10.34 8.39
CA GLU A 36 4.68 10.87 9.42
C GLU A 36 4.67 9.96 10.65
N SER A 37 5.76 9.99 11.43
CA SER A 37 5.81 9.29 12.70
C SER A 37 6.65 10.01 13.74
N ALA A 38 6.21 9.96 15.00
CA ALA A 38 7.01 10.44 16.12
C ALA A 38 6.92 9.49 17.31
N ARG A 39 8.01 9.40 18.07
CA ARG A 39 8.01 8.70 19.35
C ARG A 39 7.36 9.58 20.42
N ARG A 40 6.41 9.03 21.16
CA ARG A 40 5.73 9.69 22.28
C ARG A 40 6.39 9.34 23.61
N ASP A 41 6.02 10.07 24.66
CA ASP A 41 6.58 9.92 26.02
C ASP A 41 6.40 8.50 26.59
N ASN A 42 5.32 7.82 26.21
CA ASN A 42 5.09 6.41 26.57
C ASN A 42 5.96 5.41 25.78
N GLY A 43 6.91 5.90 24.99
CA GLY A 43 7.88 5.12 24.23
C GLY A 43 7.36 4.53 22.93
N ARG A 44 6.06 4.63 22.61
CA ARG A 44 5.50 4.11 21.35
C ARG A 44 5.70 5.11 20.21
N GLN A 45 5.85 4.58 18.99
CA GLN A 45 5.84 5.38 17.78
C GLN A 45 4.39 5.61 17.38
N GLU A 46 3.93 6.86 17.31
CA GLU A 46 2.65 7.20 16.69
C GLU A 46 2.87 7.54 15.22
N ARG A 47 1.88 7.22 14.39
CA ARG A 47 1.87 7.52 12.96
C ARG A 47 0.61 8.30 12.59
N TRP A 48 0.72 9.20 11.62
CA TRP A 48 -0.41 9.93 11.05
C TRP A 48 -0.10 10.33 9.59
N LEU A 49 -1.14 10.60 8.81
CA LEU A 49 -0.99 11.05 7.43
C LEU A 49 -0.92 12.58 7.40
N VAL A 50 0.01 13.13 6.62
CA VAL A 50 0.13 14.57 6.35
C VAL A 50 0.09 14.82 4.85
N PRO A 51 -0.52 15.94 4.39
CA PRO A 51 -0.41 16.34 2.99
C PRO A 51 1.04 16.58 2.59
N ASN A 52 1.47 15.97 1.48
CA ASN A 52 2.78 16.20 0.87
C ASN A 52 2.69 15.87 -0.64
N PRO A 53 2.53 16.89 -1.51
CA PRO A 53 2.39 16.70 -2.96
C PRO A 53 3.55 15.93 -3.62
N ASP A 54 4.75 16.01 -3.04
CA ASP A 54 5.99 15.46 -3.60
C ASP A 54 6.34 14.07 -3.01
N ALA A 55 5.49 13.53 -2.12
CA ALA A 55 5.73 12.23 -1.52
C ALA A 55 5.63 11.08 -2.54
N SER A 56 6.52 10.09 -2.40
CA SER A 56 6.39 8.81 -3.10
C SER A 56 5.02 8.18 -2.83
N PRO A 57 4.42 7.47 -3.80
CA PRO A 57 3.11 6.89 -3.61
C PRO A 57 3.06 5.91 -2.44
N LEU A 58 2.01 6.03 -1.63
CA LEU A 58 1.77 5.22 -0.45
C LEU A 58 0.68 4.19 -0.74
N GLY A 59 0.87 2.94 -0.35
CA GLY A 59 -0.19 1.94 -0.37
C GLY A 59 -0.82 1.81 1.00
N ALA A 60 -2.15 1.67 1.05
CA ALA A 60 -2.83 1.16 2.23
C ALA A 60 -2.73 -0.37 2.31
N TRP A 61 -2.86 -0.90 3.53
CA TRP A 61 -2.83 -2.34 3.78
C TRP A 61 -4.16 -3.02 3.42
N PHE A 62 -5.27 -2.32 3.65
CA PHE A 62 -6.62 -2.81 3.35
C PHE A 62 -7.35 -1.85 2.40
N TYR A 63 -8.15 -2.44 1.52
CA TYR A 63 -9.02 -1.72 0.61
C TYR A 63 -10.42 -2.33 0.64
N GLU A 64 -11.45 -1.49 0.61
CA GLU A 64 -12.84 -1.92 0.46
C GLU A 64 -13.04 -2.56 -0.92
N LEU A 65 -13.65 -3.75 -0.94
CA LEU A 65 -13.97 -4.46 -2.19
C LEU A 65 -15.01 -3.68 -2.99
N GLY A 66 -14.80 -3.58 -4.30
CA GLY A 66 -15.68 -2.87 -5.23
C GLY A 66 -15.33 -1.39 -5.40
N THR A 67 -14.87 -0.70 -4.36
CA THR A 67 -14.49 0.73 -4.43
C THR A 67 -12.98 0.94 -4.49
N ASN A 68 -12.19 -0.03 -4.01
CA ASN A 68 -10.75 0.11 -3.79
C ASN A 68 -10.37 1.30 -2.87
N ARG A 69 -11.29 1.72 -2.00
CA ARG A 69 -10.99 2.79 -1.03
C ARG A 69 -10.13 2.25 0.11
N PRO A 70 -9.05 2.93 0.51
CA PRO A 70 -8.31 2.59 1.72
C PRO A 70 -9.23 2.44 2.93
N LEU A 71 -9.04 1.37 3.69
CA LEU A 71 -9.87 1.02 4.84
C LEU A 71 -9.00 0.85 6.09
N TYR A 72 -9.52 1.29 7.22
CA TYR A 72 -8.93 1.12 8.55
C TYR A 72 -9.90 0.40 9.47
N LEU A 73 -9.36 -0.40 10.37
CA LEU A 73 -10.12 -1.10 11.40
C LEU A 73 -9.45 -0.90 12.75
N ASP A 74 -10.27 -0.83 13.79
CA ASP A 74 -9.81 -0.93 15.17
C ASP A 74 -10.21 -2.29 15.77
N ARG A 75 -9.98 -2.49 17.06
CA ARG A 75 -10.35 -3.69 17.82
C ARG A 75 -11.86 -3.94 17.85
N ASP A 76 -12.65 -2.91 17.62
CA ASP A 76 -14.12 -3.01 17.50
C ASP A 76 -14.59 -3.54 16.14
N SER A 77 -13.66 -3.78 15.20
CA SER A 77 -13.97 -4.26 13.85
C SER A 77 -14.87 -3.33 13.04
N VAL A 78 -15.01 -2.07 13.45
CA VAL A 78 -15.77 -1.06 12.71
C VAL A 78 -14.90 -0.45 11.62
N PHE A 79 -15.43 -0.47 10.40
CA PHE A 79 -14.81 0.11 9.22
C PHE A 79 -14.72 1.62 9.32
N ARG A 80 -13.52 2.14 9.08
CA ARG A 80 -13.21 3.58 9.09
C ARG A 80 -12.44 3.93 7.84
N TYR A 81 -12.65 5.14 7.35
CA TYR A 81 -12.01 5.61 6.11
C TYR A 81 -11.02 6.75 6.36
N ASP A 82 -10.97 7.25 7.59
CA ASP A 82 -9.95 8.18 8.03
C ASP A 82 -9.05 7.48 9.07
N PHE A 83 -7.74 7.56 8.84
CA PHE A 83 -6.74 6.96 9.71
C PHE A 83 -6.72 7.60 11.11
N THR A 84 -7.22 8.84 11.25
CA THR A 84 -7.33 9.52 12.53
C THR A 84 -8.44 8.95 13.42
N GLU A 85 -9.42 8.25 12.82
CA GLU A 85 -10.56 7.65 13.53
C GLU A 85 -10.23 6.36 14.28
N ILE A 86 -9.09 5.71 13.97
CA ILE A 86 -8.62 4.54 14.73
C ILE A 86 -7.78 4.98 15.94
N SER A 87 -7.78 4.18 16.98
CA SER A 87 -7.13 4.46 18.25
C SER A 87 -5.62 4.66 18.11
N TYR A 88 -5.07 5.43 19.06
CA TYR A 88 -3.63 5.55 19.28
C TYR A 88 -2.93 4.19 19.32
N GLU A 89 -3.54 3.20 19.98
CA GLU A 89 -2.96 1.87 20.09
C GLU A 89 -2.79 1.19 18.73
N ARG A 90 -3.75 1.34 17.80
CA ARG A 90 -3.65 0.81 16.44
C ARG A 90 -2.71 1.63 15.55
N ARG A 91 -2.79 2.97 15.59
CA ARG A 91 -1.86 3.85 14.84
C ARG A 91 -0.41 3.62 15.24
N SER A 92 -0.19 3.25 16.49
CA SER A 92 1.14 2.91 16.99
C SER A 92 1.54 1.45 16.76
N GLY A 93 0.61 0.51 16.94
CA GLY A 93 0.91 -0.92 17.00
C GLY A 93 0.83 -1.65 15.66
N TYR A 94 0.21 -1.07 14.63
CA TYR A 94 -0.02 -1.76 13.36
C TYR A 94 0.31 -0.87 12.15
N SER A 95 0.93 -1.48 11.13
CA SER A 95 1.30 -0.79 9.89
C SER A 95 0.17 -0.88 8.88
N TYR A 96 -0.63 0.18 8.78
CA TYR A 96 -1.69 0.30 7.78
C TYR A 96 -1.20 0.82 6.42
N HIS A 97 0.06 1.23 6.32
CA HIS A 97 0.61 1.81 5.10
C HIS A 97 1.99 1.25 4.78
N ARG A 98 2.31 1.20 3.49
CA ARG A 98 3.59 0.76 2.96
C ARG A 98 4.00 1.67 1.82
N THR A 99 5.26 2.13 1.79
CA THR A 99 5.81 2.83 0.63
C THR A 99 5.90 1.88 -0.56
N THR A 100 5.48 2.34 -1.73
CA THR A 100 5.37 1.49 -2.93
C THR A 100 6.60 1.52 -3.84
N ASP A 101 7.77 1.98 -3.35
CA ASP A 101 9.02 2.10 -4.13
C ASP A 101 9.60 0.76 -4.66
N GLU A 102 8.96 -0.37 -4.37
CA GLU A 102 9.30 -1.66 -4.96
C GLU A 102 8.46 -1.95 -6.21
N HIS A 103 8.91 -1.50 -7.39
CA HIS A 103 9.03 -2.31 -8.63
C HIS A 103 9.20 -1.43 -9.90
N PRO A 104 10.46 -1.23 -10.35
CA PRO A 104 10.75 -1.04 -11.78
C PRO A 104 11.51 -2.23 -12.42
N ARG A 105 12.18 -3.07 -11.62
CA ARG A 105 13.22 -3.99 -12.14
C ARG A 105 12.73 -5.29 -12.81
N TRP A 106 11.42 -5.58 -12.84
CA TRP A 106 10.93 -6.83 -13.43
C TRP A 106 10.69 -6.73 -14.94
N GLY A 107 10.11 -5.63 -15.42
CA GLY A 107 9.81 -5.44 -16.85
C GLY A 107 11.06 -5.39 -17.73
N GLU A 108 12.20 -4.98 -17.18
CA GLU A 108 13.49 -4.92 -17.88
C GLU A 108 14.06 -6.31 -18.23
N LYS A 109 13.63 -7.38 -17.54
CA LYS A 109 14.14 -8.74 -17.78
C LYS A 109 13.32 -9.53 -18.81
N HIS A 110 12.11 -9.07 -19.15
CA HIS A 110 11.14 -9.83 -19.95
C HIS A 110 10.60 -9.10 -21.19
N ASP A 111 11.25 -8.00 -21.62
CA ASP A 111 11.00 -7.33 -22.92
C ASP A 111 9.51 -7.03 -23.22
N LEU A 112 8.76 -6.61 -22.20
CA LEU A 112 7.35 -6.26 -22.36
C LEU A 112 7.20 -4.92 -23.08
N PRO A 113 6.22 -4.76 -23.99
CA PRO A 113 5.96 -3.50 -24.66
C PRO A 113 5.62 -2.41 -23.63
N LYS A 114 6.23 -1.23 -23.83
CA LYS A 114 6.08 -0.05 -22.96
C LYS A 114 4.69 0.56 -23.01
#